data_AF-A0A2W1FUQ6-F1
#
_entry.id   AF-A0A2W1FUQ6-F1
#
_cell.length_a   1.000
_cell.length_b   1.000
_cell.length_c   1.000
_cell.angle_alpha   90.00
_cell.angle_beta   90.00
_cell.angle_gamma   90.00
#
_symmetry.space_group_name_H-M   'P 1'
#
loop_
_entity.id
_entity.type
_entity.pdbx_description
1 polymer ?
#
loop_
_entity_poly.entity_id
_entity_poly.type
_entity_poly.pdbx_seq_one_letter_code
_entity_poly.pdbx_strand_id
1 'polypeptide(L)'
;MGDQKASKYYPAEEEAIVKKARKTAHPTKYRESLTPGTVLILLSGRFRGKRVVLLRQLEQGVLLITGPFKSNGVPLRRVNHRYVIATSTVVDIAGLDEEVISRVSKDEYWAREKKEGKGEDEFFKDGETPTKKETDPQRIEDQKKVDKALMANIKRTPELESYLGSSFSLRSNERPHEMVF
;
A
#
# COMPACT_ATOMS: atom_id res chain seq x y z
N MET A 1 -28.86 4.70 -39.81
CA MET A 1 -28.24 3.41 -39.46
C MET A 1 -27.06 3.23 -40.40
N GLY A 2 -25.84 3.47 -39.92
CA GLY A 2 -24.65 3.37 -40.78
C GLY A 2 -24.27 1.92 -41.01
N ASP A 3 -23.96 1.58 -42.26
CA ASP A 3 -23.45 0.27 -42.71
C ASP A 3 -22.30 -0.22 -41.82
N GLN A 4 -22.49 -1.33 -41.12
CA GLN A 4 -21.38 -2.06 -40.52
C GLN A 4 -20.57 -2.70 -41.65
N LYS A 5 -19.36 -2.18 -41.90
CA LYS A 5 -18.43 -2.76 -42.87
C LYS A 5 -17.97 -4.14 -42.39
N ALA A 6 -18.20 -5.16 -43.21
CA ALA A 6 -17.71 -6.51 -43.03
C ALA A 6 -16.17 -6.55 -42.83
N SER A 7 -15.69 -7.45 -41.96
CA SER A 7 -14.25 -7.68 -41.79
C SER A 7 -13.66 -8.26 -43.08
N LYS A 8 -12.41 -7.91 -43.40
CA LYS A 8 -11.69 -8.49 -44.56
C LYS A 8 -11.21 -9.92 -44.31
N TYR A 9 -11.20 -10.35 -43.04
CA TYR A 9 -10.73 -11.65 -42.60
C TYR A 9 -11.80 -12.32 -41.75
N TYR A 10 -12.09 -13.58 -42.08
CA TYR A 10 -12.98 -14.46 -41.34
C TYR A 10 -12.19 -15.71 -40.96
N PRO A 11 -12.09 -16.07 -39.67
CA PRO A 11 -11.43 -17.29 -39.25
C PRO A 11 -12.18 -18.52 -39.80
N ALA A 12 -11.46 -19.61 -40.04
CA ALA A 12 -12.04 -20.85 -40.57
C ALA A 12 -12.85 -21.63 -39.52
N GLU A 13 -12.57 -21.41 -38.23
CA GLU A 13 -13.26 -22.04 -37.11
C GLU A 13 -13.74 -20.97 -36.13
N GLU A 14 -14.91 -21.20 -35.51
CA GLU A 14 -15.43 -20.34 -34.46
C GLU A 14 -14.81 -20.73 -33.11
N GLU A 15 -14.33 -19.74 -32.35
CA GLU A 15 -13.86 -19.98 -30.99
C GLU A 15 -15.03 -20.29 -30.05
N ALA A 16 -14.92 -21.36 -29.27
CA ALA A 16 -15.96 -21.75 -28.32
C ALA A 16 -16.17 -20.68 -27.23
N ILE A 17 -17.40 -20.18 -27.11
CA ILE A 17 -17.74 -19.16 -26.11
C ILE A 17 -17.74 -19.75 -24.70
N VAL A 18 -16.99 -19.13 -23.78
CA VAL A 18 -16.96 -19.53 -22.37
C VAL A 18 -18.33 -19.31 -21.73
N LYS A 19 -18.83 -20.32 -21.00
CA LYS A 19 -20.10 -20.23 -20.26
C LYS A 19 -20.06 -19.11 -19.23
N LYS A 20 -21.16 -18.37 -19.10
CA LYS A 20 -21.29 -17.27 -18.13
C LYS A 20 -21.12 -17.79 -16.70
N ALA A 21 -20.01 -17.46 -16.05
CA ALA A 21 -19.76 -17.78 -14.66
C ALA A 21 -20.63 -16.90 -13.73
N ARG A 22 -21.22 -17.49 -12.69
CA ARG A 22 -21.96 -16.79 -11.63
C ARG A 22 -21.05 -16.52 -10.44
N LYS A 23 -20.05 -15.66 -10.62
CA LYS A 23 -19.15 -15.21 -9.54
C LYS A 23 -19.41 -13.74 -9.25
N THR A 24 -19.55 -13.41 -7.97
CA THR A 24 -19.74 -12.04 -7.47
C THR A 24 -18.50 -11.62 -6.69
N ALA A 25 -18.09 -10.36 -6.83
CA ALA A 25 -17.02 -9.80 -6.01
C ALA A 25 -17.57 -9.55 -4.59
N HIS A 26 -17.01 -10.24 -3.60
CA HIS A 26 -17.36 -10.03 -2.20
C HIS A 26 -16.45 -8.97 -1.57
N PRO A 27 -16.96 -8.13 -0.65
CA PRO A 27 -16.13 -7.18 0.07
C PRO A 27 -15.10 -7.91 0.93
N THR A 28 -13.92 -7.31 1.08
CA THR A 28 -12.87 -7.91 1.90
C THR A 28 -13.23 -7.81 3.38
N LYS A 29 -13.22 -8.95 4.09
CA LYS A 29 -13.39 -8.99 5.54
C LYS A 29 -12.04 -8.76 6.25
N TYR A 30 -11.95 -7.70 7.03
CA TYR A 30 -10.77 -7.42 7.86
C TYR A 30 -10.88 -8.10 9.23
N ARG A 31 -9.72 -8.31 9.86
CA ARG A 31 -9.63 -8.75 11.26
C ARG A 31 -10.03 -7.62 12.19
N GLU A 32 -10.64 -7.94 13.32
CA GLU A 32 -11.06 -6.96 14.33
C GLU A 32 -9.89 -6.16 14.91
N SER A 33 -8.71 -6.78 14.98
CA SER A 33 -7.48 -6.13 15.46
C SER A 33 -6.96 -5.01 14.53
N LEU A 34 -7.47 -4.89 13.30
CA LEU A 34 -6.99 -3.90 12.33
C LEU A 34 -7.76 -2.58 12.44
N THR A 35 -7.82 -1.96 13.62
CA THR A 35 -8.52 -0.67 13.76
C THR A 35 -7.65 0.49 13.24
N PRO A 36 -8.24 1.53 12.63
CA PRO A 36 -7.50 2.74 12.25
C PRO A 36 -6.74 3.33 13.45
N GLY A 37 -5.48 3.74 13.23
CA GLY A 37 -4.57 4.22 14.27
C GLY A 37 -3.71 3.12 14.92
N THR A 38 -4.03 1.84 14.71
CA THR A 38 -3.22 0.73 15.25
C THR A 38 -1.82 0.70 14.64
N VAL A 39 -0.81 0.45 15.49
CA VAL A 39 0.56 0.20 15.01
C VAL A 39 0.67 -1.23 14.47
N LEU A 40 1.29 -1.32 13.32
CA LEU A 40 1.40 -2.49 12.48
C LEU A 40 2.87 -2.85 12.28
N ILE A 41 3.21 -4.13 12.36
CA ILE A 41 4.53 -4.65 11.98
C ILE A 41 4.44 -5.22 10.57
N LEU A 42 5.24 -4.68 9.65
CA LEU A 42 5.31 -5.19 8.27
C LEU A 42 6.15 -6.47 8.22
N LEU A 43 5.60 -7.55 7.66
CA LEU A 43 6.32 -8.81 7.53
C LEU A 43 7.03 -8.98 6.19
N SER A 44 6.53 -8.32 5.13
CA SER A 44 7.02 -8.52 3.77
C SER A 44 7.42 -7.22 3.06
N GLY A 45 8.19 -7.37 1.97
CA GLY A 45 8.65 -6.26 1.13
C GLY A 45 9.90 -5.54 1.64
N ARG A 46 10.19 -4.38 1.03
CA ARG A 46 11.37 -3.56 1.33
C ARG A 46 11.40 -3.04 2.77
N PHE A 47 10.23 -2.78 3.35
CA PHE A 47 10.07 -2.22 4.68
C PHE A 47 9.72 -3.28 5.74
N ARG A 48 10.07 -4.55 5.52
CA ARG A 48 9.86 -5.62 6.51
C ARG A 48 10.53 -5.29 7.85
N GLY A 49 9.91 -5.71 8.94
CA GLY A 49 10.29 -5.40 10.31
C GLY A 49 9.93 -3.98 10.76
N LYS A 50 9.59 -3.04 9.87
CA LYS A 50 9.23 -1.68 10.28
C LYS A 50 7.87 -1.67 11.00
N ARG A 51 7.78 -0.80 12.00
CA ARG A 51 6.56 -0.50 12.75
C ARG A 51 5.90 0.74 12.20
N VAL A 52 4.62 0.66 11.87
CA VAL A 52 3.97 1.59 10.94
C VAL A 52 2.53 1.83 11.38
N VAL A 53 1.95 3.00 11.16
CA VAL A 53 0.59 3.33 11.63
C VAL A 53 -0.44 3.03 10.54
N LEU A 54 -1.54 2.36 10.91
CA LEU A 54 -2.68 2.15 10.03
C LEU A 54 -3.51 3.43 9.91
N LEU A 55 -3.76 3.91 8.69
CA LEU A 55 -4.62 5.06 8.46
C LEU A 55 -6.05 4.65 8.09
N ARG A 56 -6.20 3.78 7.09
CA ARG A 56 -7.50 3.40 6.54
C ARG A 56 -7.46 2.01 5.93
N GLN A 57 -8.57 1.27 6.06
CA GLN A 57 -8.81 0.03 5.33
C GLN A 57 -9.44 0.36 3.96
N LEU A 58 -8.90 -0.18 2.87
CA LEU A 58 -9.36 0.10 1.51
C LEU A 58 -10.12 -1.10 0.93
N GLU A 59 -11.23 -0.90 0.23
CA GLU A 59 -12.13 -1.98 -0.22
C GLU A 59 -11.46 -3.14 -1.00
N GLN A 60 -10.34 -2.85 -1.67
CA GLN A 60 -9.52 -3.78 -2.43
C GLN A 60 -8.77 -4.84 -1.57
N GLY A 61 -8.97 -4.86 -0.26
CA GLY A 61 -8.28 -5.79 0.64
C GLY A 61 -6.85 -5.38 0.98
N VAL A 62 -6.54 -4.10 0.80
CA VAL A 62 -5.26 -3.49 1.18
C VAL A 62 -5.50 -2.44 2.27
N LEU A 63 -4.42 -2.08 2.94
CA LEU A 63 -4.37 -1.10 4.02
C LEU A 63 -3.58 0.10 3.52
N LEU A 64 -4.09 1.30 3.80
CA LEU A 64 -3.33 2.53 3.68
C LEU A 64 -2.56 2.74 4.98
N ILE A 65 -1.25 2.78 4.85
CA ILE A 65 -0.33 2.79 5.99
C ILE A 65 0.63 3.97 5.83
N THR A 66 1.07 4.55 6.94
CA THR A 66 2.22 5.47 6.97
C THR A 66 3.08 5.22 8.19
N GLY A 67 4.39 5.16 8.00
CA GLY A 67 5.33 5.18 9.11
C GLY A 67 5.96 6.54 9.06
N PRO A 68 5.61 7.47 9.95
CA PRO A 68 5.94 8.88 9.76
C PRO A 68 7.32 9.02 9.13
N PHE A 69 7.37 9.52 7.89
CA PHE A 69 8.50 9.25 6.99
C PHE A 69 9.80 9.76 7.61
N LYS A 70 9.69 10.83 8.41
CA LYS A 70 10.75 11.40 9.22
C LYS A 70 11.33 10.47 10.29
N SER A 71 10.52 9.59 10.89
CA SER A 71 10.92 8.70 11.98
C SER A 71 11.53 7.39 11.47
N ASN A 72 10.89 6.71 10.52
CA ASN A 72 11.31 5.35 10.12
C ASN A 72 11.57 5.17 8.61
N GLY A 73 11.36 6.22 7.81
CA GLY A 73 11.59 6.22 6.36
C GLY A 73 10.53 5.48 5.53
N VAL A 74 9.38 5.11 6.10
CA VAL A 74 8.31 4.40 5.39
C VAL A 74 7.26 5.38 4.88
N PRO A 75 7.22 5.72 3.58
CA PRO A 75 6.23 6.67 3.08
C PRO A 75 4.82 6.10 3.16
N LEU A 76 3.82 6.94 2.87
CA LEU A 76 2.47 6.50 2.54
C LEU A 76 2.54 5.36 1.54
N ARG A 77 1.92 4.24 1.88
CA ARG A 77 2.01 3.03 1.07
C ARG A 77 0.82 2.13 1.27
N ARG A 78 0.45 1.42 0.19
CA ARG A 78 -0.52 0.33 0.24
C ARG A 78 0.16 -0.98 0.63
N VAL A 79 -0.44 -1.70 1.57
CA VAL A 79 0.04 -3.02 2.03
C VAL A 79 -1.12 -3.99 2.15
N ASN A 80 -0.91 -5.26 1.80
CA ASN A 80 -1.93 -6.28 1.98
C ASN A 80 -2.08 -6.65 3.48
N HIS A 81 -3.31 -6.67 3.97
CA HIS A 81 -3.65 -6.93 5.38
C HIS A 81 -3.15 -8.26 5.93
N ARG A 82 -2.87 -9.26 5.07
CA ARG A 82 -2.35 -10.58 5.49
C ARG A 82 -0.88 -10.56 5.89
N TYR A 83 -0.09 -9.62 5.38
CA TYR A 83 1.36 -9.56 5.63
C TYR A 83 1.74 -8.59 6.74
N VAL A 84 0.85 -8.47 7.72
CA VAL A 84 0.96 -7.50 8.80
C VAL A 84 0.57 -8.14 10.13
N ILE A 85 1.32 -7.83 11.18
CA ILE A 85 0.90 -8.08 12.57
C ILE A 85 0.33 -6.79 13.13
N ALA A 86 -0.93 -6.85 13.59
CA ALA A 86 -1.52 -5.78 14.37
C ALA A 86 -1.04 -5.88 15.81
N THR A 87 -0.52 -4.77 16.34
CA THR A 87 -0.15 -4.67 17.75
C THR A 87 -1.31 -4.10 18.56
N SER A 88 -1.24 -4.22 19.88
CA SER A 88 -2.17 -3.62 20.84
C SER A 88 -2.05 -2.11 20.96
N THR A 89 -0.94 -1.52 20.51
CA THR A 89 -0.70 -0.08 20.59
C THR A 89 -1.51 0.69 19.53
N VAL A 90 -2.31 1.66 19.99
CA VAL A 90 -3.17 2.50 19.14
C VAL A 90 -2.77 3.96 19.29
N VAL A 91 -2.59 4.64 18.16
CA VAL A 91 -2.31 6.07 18.08
C VAL A 91 -3.58 6.80 17.68
N ASP A 92 -3.87 7.92 18.33
CA ASP A 92 -4.97 8.77 17.95
C ASP A 92 -4.70 9.41 16.57
N ILE A 93 -5.65 9.20 15.66
CA ILE A 93 -5.65 9.72 14.29
C ILE A 93 -6.66 10.86 14.09
N ALA A 94 -7.26 11.37 15.17
CA ALA A 94 -8.09 12.56 15.12
C ALA A 94 -7.25 13.77 14.65
N GLY A 95 -7.76 14.48 13.63
CA GLY A 95 -7.11 15.68 13.08
C GLY A 95 -6.21 15.44 11.87
N LEU A 96 -6.24 14.27 11.24
CA LEU A 96 -5.67 14.12 9.91
C LEU A 96 -6.58 14.76 8.85
N ASP A 97 -5.97 15.37 7.84
CA ASP A 97 -6.69 15.95 6.69
C ASP A 97 -7.43 14.85 5.91
N GLU A 98 -8.75 14.78 6.12
CA GLU A 98 -9.60 13.77 5.49
C GLU A 98 -9.58 13.84 3.97
N GLU A 99 -9.43 15.04 3.40
CA GLU A 99 -9.29 15.27 1.97
C GLU A 99 -8.06 14.56 1.41
N VAL A 100 -6.91 14.68 2.07
CA VAL A 100 -5.67 14.03 1.66
C VAL A 100 -5.83 12.51 1.76
N ILE A 101 -6.39 12.01 2.86
CA ILE A 101 -6.63 10.57 3.02
C ILE A 101 -7.58 10.07 1.93
N SER A 102 -8.65 10.81 1.61
CA SER A 102 -9.59 10.43 0.56
C SER A 102 -8.94 10.34 -0.82
N ARG A 103 -8.06 11.29 -1.16
CA ARG A 103 -7.29 11.29 -2.41
C ARG A 103 -6.35 10.09 -2.47
N VAL A 104 -5.58 9.88 -1.41
CA VAL A 104 -4.58 8.80 -1.32
C VAL A 104 -5.24 7.41 -1.22
N SER A 105 -6.52 7.34 -0.83
CA SER A 105 -7.28 6.08 -0.77
C SER A 105 -7.65 5.55 -2.17
N LYS A 106 -7.69 6.40 -3.19
CA LYS A 106 -8.07 6.00 -4.56
C LYS A 106 -6.95 5.20 -5.23
N ASP A 107 -7.31 4.20 -6.02
CA ASP A 107 -6.33 3.36 -6.73
C ASP A 107 -5.55 4.14 -7.79
N GLU A 108 -6.20 5.11 -8.43
CA GLU A 108 -5.62 6.01 -9.44
C GLU A 108 -4.38 6.72 -8.91
N TYR A 109 -4.38 7.14 -7.64
CA TYR A 109 -3.24 7.80 -7.01
C TYR A 109 -1.98 6.92 -6.99
N TRP A 110 -2.14 5.60 -6.99
CA TRP A 110 -1.07 4.61 -6.92
C TRP A 110 -0.81 3.91 -8.26
N ALA A 111 -1.53 4.27 -9.31
CA ALA A 111 -1.31 3.71 -10.63
C ALA A 111 0.15 3.98 -11.05
N ARG A 112 0.80 2.95 -11.57
CA ARG A 112 2.14 3.10 -12.15
C ARG A 112 1.96 3.59 -13.58
N GLU A 113 2.82 4.53 -13.99
CA GLU A 113 2.96 4.88 -15.40
C GLU A 113 3.29 3.61 -16.19
N LYS A 114 2.49 3.34 -17.22
CA LYS A 114 2.73 2.24 -18.14
C LYS A 114 3.89 2.66 -19.04
N LYS A 115 5.02 1.96 -18.96
CA LYS A 115 6.07 2.08 -19.97
C LYS A 115 5.56 1.40 -21.25
N GLU A 116 5.45 2.15 -22.33
CA GLU A 116 5.17 1.62 -23.67
C GLU A 116 6.48 1.17 -24.30
N GLY A 117 6.65 -0.14 -24.41
CA GLY A 117 7.80 -0.75 -25.05
C GLY A 117 8.18 -2.07 -24.37
N LYS A 118 8.10 -3.15 -25.14
CA LYS A 118 8.71 -4.45 -24.84
C LYS A 118 9.44 -4.91 -26.08
N GLY A 119 10.21 -3.99 -26.67
CA GLY A 119 11.08 -4.25 -27.81
C GLY A 119 12.51 -4.51 -27.34
N GLU A 120 13.28 -5.17 -28.19
CA GLU A 120 14.69 -5.53 -27.93
C GLU A 120 15.55 -4.29 -27.58
N ASP A 121 15.24 -3.12 -28.15
CA ASP A 121 15.97 -1.86 -27.95
C ASP A 121 15.85 -1.26 -26.53
N GLU A 122 14.81 -1.59 -25.78
CA GLU A 122 14.63 -1.12 -24.39
C GLU A 122 15.31 -2.05 -23.37
N PHE A 123 15.49 -3.33 -23.73
CA PHE A 123 16.15 -4.33 -22.89
C PHE A 123 17.63 -3.99 -22.64
N PHE A 124 18.32 -3.42 -23.64
CA PHE A 124 19.72 -2.98 -23.50
C PHE A 124 19.88 -1.63 -22.79
N LYS A 125 18.82 -0.80 -22.72
CA LYS A 125 18.84 0.49 -22.01
C LYS A 125 18.61 0.34 -20.49
N ASP A 126 17.94 -0.71 -20.04
CA ASP A 126 17.73 -1.00 -18.61
C ASP A 126 19.01 -1.52 -17.89
N GLY A 127 20.10 -1.79 -18.63
CA GLY A 127 21.40 -2.22 -18.09
C GLY A 127 22.33 -1.07 -17.66
N GLU A 128 22.12 0.15 -18.16
CA GLU A 128 22.81 1.35 -17.66
C GLU A 128 22.10 1.87 -16.40
N THR A 129 22.89 2.32 -15.43
CA THR A 129 22.51 2.67 -14.06
C THR A 129 21.05 3.14 -13.91
N PRO A 130 20.24 2.53 -13.02
CA PRO A 130 18.83 2.84 -12.92
C PRO A 130 18.65 4.33 -12.62
N THR A 131 18.11 5.06 -13.58
CA THR A 131 17.72 6.45 -13.41
C THR A 131 16.84 6.52 -12.16
N LYS A 132 17.29 7.30 -11.17
CA LYS A 132 16.51 7.50 -9.94
C LYS A 132 15.15 8.06 -10.36
N LYS A 133 14.11 7.25 -10.18
CA LYS A 133 12.73 7.70 -10.42
C LYS A 133 12.50 8.96 -9.58
N GLU A 134 12.30 10.09 -10.24
CA GLU A 134 11.93 11.31 -9.56
C GLU A 134 10.59 11.08 -8.85
N THR A 135 10.53 11.53 -7.60
CA THR A 135 9.34 11.37 -6.79
C THR A 135 8.40 12.51 -7.12
N ASP A 136 7.16 12.15 -7.48
CA ASP A 136 6.10 13.11 -7.78
C ASP A 136 5.95 14.15 -6.65
N PRO A 137 6.03 15.47 -6.95
CA PRO A 137 5.96 16.53 -5.96
C PRO A 137 4.67 16.47 -5.13
N GLN A 138 3.55 16.03 -5.73
CA GLN A 138 2.28 15.91 -5.02
C GLN A 138 2.36 14.90 -3.87
N ARG A 139 3.06 13.79 -4.07
CA ARG A 139 3.23 12.76 -3.03
C ARG A 139 4.07 13.26 -1.86
N ILE A 140 5.03 14.14 -2.13
CA ILE A 140 5.90 14.75 -1.10
C ILE A 140 5.08 15.69 -0.23
N GLU A 141 4.20 16.51 -0.83
CA GLU A 141 3.32 17.41 -0.10
C GLU A 141 2.29 16.66 0.75
N ASP A 142 1.65 15.65 0.17
CA ASP A 142 0.67 14.80 0.86
C ASP A 142 1.29 14.08 2.06
N GLN A 143 2.52 13.57 1.88
CA GLN A 143 3.28 12.98 2.98
C GLN A 143 3.53 13.98 4.11
N LYS A 144 3.99 15.19 3.79
CA LYS A 144 4.29 16.23 4.80
C LYS A 144 3.06 16.62 5.60
N LYS A 145 1.90 16.76 4.94
CA LYS A 145 0.63 17.10 5.61
C LYS A 145 0.21 16.03 6.60
N VAL A 146 0.19 14.77 6.16
CA VAL A 146 -0.17 13.61 7.00
C VAL A 146 0.82 13.44 8.17
N ASP A 147 2.12 13.50 7.90
CA ASP A 147 3.14 13.31 8.93
C ASP A 147 3.12 14.43 9.98
N LYS A 148 2.83 15.67 9.59
CA LYS A 148 2.76 16.80 10.52
C LYS A 148 1.70 16.58 11.60
N ALA A 149 0.51 16.11 11.21
CA ALA A 149 -0.58 15.82 12.14
C ALA A 149 -0.23 14.61 13.02
N LEU A 150 0.22 13.50 12.43
CA LEU A 150 0.55 12.28 13.18
C LEU A 150 1.68 12.46 14.17
N MET A 151 2.73 13.19 13.80
CA MET A 151 3.87 13.42 14.68
C MET A 151 3.50 14.23 15.92
N ALA A 152 2.51 15.13 15.82
CA ALA A 152 2.01 15.86 16.99
C ALA A 152 1.36 14.90 17.99
N ASN A 153 0.62 13.90 17.52
CA ASN A 153 -0.03 12.90 18.38
C ASN A 153 0.98 11.88 18.94
N ILE A 154 1.93 11.43 18.12
CA ILE A 154 2.96 10.46 18.53
C ILE A 154 3.82 11.02 19.67
N LYS A 155 4.19 12.30 19.59
CA LYS A 155 5.02 12.97 20.61
C LYS A 155 4.32 13.17 21.95
N ARG A 156 3.00 13.02 22.02
CA ARG A 156 2.26 13.07 23.29
C ARG A 156 2.53 11.83 24.14
N THR A 157 2.80 10.69 23.49
CA THR A 157 3.10 9.44 24.19
C THR A 157 4.62 9.31 24.34
N PRO A 158 5.14 9.15 25.57
CA PRO A 158 6.57 8.95 25.78
C PRO A 158 7.09 7.74 24.99
N GLU A 159 8.30 7.86 24.43
CA GLU A 159 9.04 6.79 23.75
C GLU A 159 8.43 6.20 22.47
N LEU A 160 7.20 6.57 22.09
CA LEU A 160 6.51 6.02 20.93
C LEU A 160 7.23 6.33 19.60
N GLU A 161 7.87 7.50 19.49
CA GLU A 161 8.70 7.84 18.32
C GLU A 161 9.90 6.90 18.17
N SER A 162 10.56 6.55 19.29
CA SER A 162 11.68 5.57 19.31
C SER A 162 11.19 4.16 18.99
N TYR A 163 10.01 3.78 19.50
CA TYR A 163 9.36 2.52 19.18
C TYR A 163 9.08 2.39 17.68
N LEU A 164 8.53 3.43 17.04
CA LEU A 164 8.27 3.43 15.59
C LEU A 164 9.55 3.47 14.74
N GLY A 165 10.60 4.12 15.21
CA GLY A 165 11.90 4.18 14.54
C GLY A 165 12.64 2.83 14.53
N SER A 166 12.49 2.04 15.60
CA SER A 166 13.13 0.73 15.72
C SER A 166 12.40 -0.36 14.91
N SER A 167 13.18 -1.25 14.32
CA SER A 167 12.66 -2.39 13.55
C SER A 167 12.40 -3.58 14.48
N PHE A 168 11.33 -4.31 14.23
CA PHE A 168 11.04 -5.61 14.84
C PHE A 168 11.95 -6.70 14.25
N SER A 169 12.48 -7.53 15.14
CA SER A 169 13.29 -8.70 14.82
C SER A 169 13.10 -9.71 15.96
N LEU A 170 13.02 -11.00 15.63
CA LEU A 170 13.04 -12.06 16.64
C LEU A 170 14.46 -12.29 17.11
N ARG A 171 14.66 -12.33 18.43
CA ARG A 171 15.94 -12.71 19.07
C ARG A 171 15.98 -14.20 19.40
N SER A 172 17.16 -14.68 19.82
CA SER A 172 17.28 -16.03 20.37
C SER A 172 16.35 -16.20 21.56
N ASN A 173 15.59 -17.30 21.60
CA ASN A 173 14.57 -17.67 22.60
C ASN A 173 13.24 -16.90 22.54
N GLU A 174 13.04 -16.02 21.58
CA GLU A 174 11.76 -15.35 21.35
C GLU A 174 10.81 -16.21 20.50
N ARG A 175 9.63 -16.54 21.03
CA ARG A 175 8.65 -17.43 20.39
C ARG A 175 7.37 -16.67 20.02
N PRO A 176 7.04 -16.50 18.72
CA PRO A 176 5.88 -15.70 18.30
C PRO A 176 4.52 -16.16 18.86
N HIS A 177 4.37 -17.43 19.19
CA HIS A 177 3.14 -17.96 19.78
C HIS A 177 2.98 -17.63 21.28
N GLU A 178 4.06 -17.26 21.96
CA GLU A 178 4.08 -16.81 23.35
C GLU A 178 4.05 -15.26 23.43
N MET A 179 4.32 -14.57 22.32
CA MET A 179 4.32 -13.11 22.26
C MET A 179 2.91 -12.52 22.23
N VAL A 180 2.73 -11.44 22.97
CA VAL A 180 1.56 -10.56 22.85
C VAL A 180 1.96 -9.39 21.95
N PHE A 181 1.27 -9.26 20.83
CA PHE A 181 1.45 -8.16 19.89
C PHE A 181 0.43 -7.07 20.21
#